data_AF-A0A9W7IHW0-F1
#
_entry.id   AF-A0A9W7IHW0-F1
#
_cell.length_a   1.000
_cell.length_b   1.000
_cell.length_c   1.000
_cell.angle_alpha   90.00
_cell.angle_beta   90.00
_cell.angle_gamma   90.00
#
_symmetry.space_group_name_H-M   'P 1'
#
loop_
_entity.id
_entity.type
_entity.pdbx_description
1 polymer ?
#
loop_
_entity_poly.entity_id
_entity_poly.type
_entity_poly.pdbx_seq_one_letter_code
_entity_poly.pdbx_strand_id
1 'polypeptide(L)'
;MRARLGSSPSNIWRSIWSARALLEKGIRWKVGCGCLIDVWNDHWLPGPYLKKVSSNQCPDVKWVADLIDSDAGCWKSDLVRAIFSPNEALEILSIPLSMGPQPDTKVWCGEKSGSYSVRSGYRMLLPLSPNPPQNDSLFRVIWNSNCPSKMNIQCWKFIRNFVPTKINLCVRKVASDPTCVKCLQASEDIIHVLCECVLAKQVWDRISIKEPTNATDLSLHDWLTEVFIINEQHRIQEIIITLYALWFARNKFVFEGIAMKTEEIITYVRGYCLDLCALKSSLAPANATSSVCWSPPSPPFVKINVDARFNATTKSAQVGVLIRDSEGLILGAKAAKLNHTSSSFATEAEAVVHGVRLALDLGFRNAVVEGDALSIIKKLHAAGEDRSEVSALVWSALHLAKSFQRISFAFVAREGNIAAHELARTPLTSASEIVWVEEAPASVEALAAVDRRHFDPP
;
A
#
# COMPACT_ATOMS: atom_id res chain seq x y z
N MET A 1 -0.45 -4.89 -26.24
CA MET A 1 -1.19 -6.18 -26.11
C MET A 1 -1.70 -6.66 -27.48
N ARG A 2 -0.84 -6.80 -28.50
CA ARG A 2 -1.26 -7.25 -29.85
C ARG A 2 -0.64 -8.60 -30.27
N ALA A 3 0.15 -9.21 -29.39
CA ALA A 3 0.83 -10.47 -29.67
C ALA A 3 -0.20 -11.63 -29.78
N ARG A 4 -0.08 -12.41 -30.85
CA ARG A 4 -0.90 -13.61 -31.10
C ARG A 4 -0.30 -14.82 -30.37
N LEU A 5 -1.13 -15.80 -30.05
CA LEU A 5 -0.67 -17.02 -29.37
C LEU A 5 0.28 -17.84 -30.27
N GLY A 6 0.05 -17.86 -31.59
CA GLY A 6 0.81 -18.67 -32.54
C GLY A 6 0.33 -20.13 -32.59
N SER A 7 0.87 -20.90 -33.54
CA SER A 7 0.46 -22.29 -33.80
C SER A 7 1.12 -23.33 -32.87
N SER A 8 2.29 -23.03 -32.30
CA SER A 8 3.01 -23.94 -31.39
C SER A 8 3.73 -23.20 -30.25
N PRO A 9 2.99 -22.59 -29.32
CA PRO A 9 3.56 -21.81 -28.23
C PRO A 9 4.16 -22.69 -27.12
N SER A 10 5.24 -22.21 -26.49
CA SER A 10 5.78 -22.81 -25.27
C SER A 10 4.78 -22.70 -24.10
N ASN A 11 4.90 -23.57 -23.09
CA ASN A 11 4.05 -23.50 -21.90
C ASN A 11 4.17 -22.15 -21.17
N ILE A 12 5.38 -21.57 -21.12
CA ILE A 12 5.62 -20.24 -20.54
C ILE A 12 4.84 -19.17 -21.33
N TRP A 13 4.88 -19.21 -22.67
CA TRP A 13 4.16 -18.24 -23.49
C TRP A 13 2.64 -18.40 -23.33
N ARG A 14 2.12 -19.63 -23.25
CA ARG A 14 0.69 -19.88 -22.96
C ARG A 14 0.28 -19.26 -21.62
N SER A 15 1.08 -19.41 -20.58
CA SER A 15 0.80 -18.82 -19.26
C SER A 15 0.83 -17.29 -19.29
N ILE A 16 1.85 -16.68 -19.90
CA ILE A 16 1.92 -15.21 -20.07
C ILE A 16 0.73 -14.71 -20.88
N TRP A 17 0.39 -15.41 -21.97
CA TRP A 17 -0.72 -15.05 -22.84
C TRP A 17 -2.07 -15.19 -22.12
N SER A 18 -2.26 -16.21 -21.26
CA SER A 18 -3.48 -16.33 -20.45
C SER A 18 -3.67 -15.17 -19.46
N ALA A 19 -2.58 -14.60 -18.93
CA ALA A 19 -2.63 -13.45 -18.04
C ALA A 19 -3.00 -12.15 -18.77
N ARG A 20 -2.91 -12.11 -20.11
CA ARG A 20 -3.23 -10.94 -20.92
C ARG A 20 -4.68 -10.49 -20.73
N ALA A 21 -5.64 -11.40 -20.74
CA ALA A 21 -7.06 -11.06 -20.59
C ALA A 21 -7.35 -10.40 -19.24
N LEU A 22 -6.62 -10.80 -18.19
CA LEU A 22 -6.67 -10.12 -16.88
C LEU A 22 -6.09 -8.71 -16.96
N LEU A 23 -4.92 -8.56 -17.59
CA LEU A 23 -4.29 -7.26 -17.75
C LEU A 23 -5.18 -6.29 -18.56
N GLU A 24 -5.84 -6.76 -19.62
CA GLU A 24 -6.80 -5.98 -20.40
C GLU A 24 -7.99 -5.49 -19.56
N LYS A 25 -8.40 -6.23 -18.52
CA LYS A 25 -9.48 -5.85 -17.60
C LYS A 25 -9.08 -4.86 -16.51
N GLY A 26 -7.79 -4.58 -16.34
CA GLY A 26 -7.30 -3.66 -15.30
C GLY A 26 -6.36 -2.58 -15.79
N ILE A 27 -6.07 -2.50 -17.08
CA ILE A 27 -5.23 -1.44 -17.67
C ILE A 27 -6.12 -0.34 -18.24
N ARG A 28 -5.88 0.89 -17.78
CA ARG A 28 -6.45 2.12 -18.33
C ARG A 28 -5.35 3.04 -18.85
N TRP A 29 -5.72 4.02 -19.65
CA TRP A 29 -4.86 5.13 -20.00
C TRP A 29 -4.81 6.16 -18.86
N LYS A 30 -3.62 6.71 -18.65
CA LYS A 30 -3.35 7.92 -17.89
C LYS A 30 -3.12 9.03 -18.91
N VAL A 31 -3.90 10.09 -18.80
CA VAL A 31 -3.82 11.26 -19.67
C VAL A 31 -2.48 11.97 -19.43
N GLY A 32 -1.71 12.15 -20.50
CA GLY A 32 -0.61 13.10 -20.60
C GLY A 32 -1.01 14.20 -21.57
N CYS A 33 -0.54 14.11 -22.82
CA CYS A 33 -0.94 15.00 -23.91
C CYS A 33 -2.31 14.69 -24.51
N GLY A 34 -2.84 13.48 -24.31
CA GLY A 34 -4.13 13.04 -24.84
C GLY A 34 -4.13 12.66 -26.32
N CYS A 35 -2.97 12.70 -27.01
CA CYS A 35 -2.85 12.46 -28.44
C CYS A 35 -3.01 10.98 -28.84
N LEU A 36 -2.88 10.05 -27.90
CA LEU A 36 -2.98 8.60 -28.13
C LEU A 36 -4.25 7.98 -27.55
N ILE A 37 -5.13 8.79 -26.96
CA ILE A 37 -6.30 8.33 -26.21
C ILE A 37 -7.56 8.71 -26.96
N ASP A 38 -8.28 7.70 -27.45
CA ASP A 38 -9.59 7.90 -28.07
C ASP A 38 -10.64 8.15 -26.98
N VAL A 39 -11.32 9.29 -27.04
CA VAL A 39 -12.27 9.74 -26.00
C VAL A 39 -13.35 8.69 -25.72
N TRP A 40 -13.82 8.02 -26.77
CA TRP A 40 -15.02 7.19 -26.76
C TRP A 40 -14.71 5.70 -26.61
N ASN A 41 -13.59 5.25 -27.18
CA ASN A 41 -13.26 3.83 -27.27
C ASN A 41 -12.32 3.35 -26.17
N ASP A 42 -11.47 4.23 -25.62
CA ASP A 42 -10.48 3.88 -24.61
C ASP A 42 -11.00 4.05 -23.17
N HIS A 43 -10.41 3.30 -22.25
CA HIS A 43 -10.64 3.49 -20.82
C HIS A 43 -9.61 4.48 -20.28
N TRP A 44 -10.00 5.72 -19.98
CA TRP A 44 -9.08 6.75 -19.53
C TRP A 44 -9.57 7.52 -18.29
N LEU A 45 -10.86 7.41 -17.95
CA LEU A 45 -11.42 7.98 -16.74
C LEU A 45 -10.84 7.31 -15.48
N PRO A 46 -10.56 8.08 -14.40
CA PRO A 46 -10.00 7.56 -13.16
C PRO A 46 -11.03 6.73 -12.37
N GLY A 47 -10.54 5.71 -11.68
CA GLY A 47 -11.35 4.89 -10.80
C GLY A 47 -10.74 3.52 -10.52
N PRO A 48 -11.33 2.77 -9.57
CA PRO A 48 -10.88 1.41 -9.22
C PRO A 48 -11.22 0.37 -10.29
N TYR A 49 -12.10 0.72 -11.23
CA TYR A 49 -12.56 -0.13 -12.33
C TYR A 49 -12.42 0.60 -13.66
N LEU A 50 -12.35 -0.17 -14.75
CA LEU A 50 -12.37 0.40 -16.09
C LEU A 50 -13.71 1.06 -16.36
N LYS A 51 -13.65 2.31 -16.83
CA LYS A 51 -14.81 3.10 -17.23
C LYS A 51 -14.57 3.63 -18.63
N LYS A 52 -15.63 3.62 -19.43
CA LYS A 52 -15.72 4.37 -20.69
C LYS A 52 -16.68 5.52 -20.50
N VAL A 53 -16.52 6.55 -21.33
CA VAL A 53 -17.55 7.56 -21.49
C VAL A 53 -18.81 6.91 -22.05
N SER A 54 -19.94 7.27 -21.46
CA SER A 54 -21.29 6.84 -21.83
C SER A 54 -22.10 7.94 -22.53
N SER A 55 -21.63 9.19 -22.49
CA SER A 55 -22.19 10.29 -23.29
C SER A 55 -22.15 10.03 -24.79
N ASN A 56 -23.08 10.66 -25.52
CA ASN A 56 -23.18 10.51 -26.97
C ASN A 56 -21.93 11.05 -27.68
N GLN A 57 -21.47 10.32 -28.69
CA GLN A 57 -20.30 10.73 -29.46
C GLN A 57 -20.53 12.09 -30.14
N CYS A 58 -19.56 12.99 -29.98
CA CYS A 58 -19.49 14.25 -30.69
C CYS A 58 -18.55 14.09 -31.90
N PRO A 59 -19.00 14.37 -33.14
CA PRO A 59 -18.19 14.19 -34.35
C PRO A 59 -16.90 15.01 -34.35
N ASP A 60 -16.93 16.19 -33.72
CA ASP A 60 -15.81 17.14 -33.71
C ASP A 60 -14.74 16.81 -32.66
N VAL A 61 -14.95 15.77 -31.83
CA VAL A 61 -14.02 15.36 -30.78
C VAL A 61 -13.68 13.88 -30.94
N LYS A 62 -12.40 13.59 -31.15
CA LYS A 62 -11.91 12.21 -31.27
C LYS A 62 -10.89 11.87 -30.20
N TRP A 63 -9.92 12.75 -29.99
CA TRP A 63 -8.81 12.53 -29.08
C TRP A 63 -8.99 13.33 -27.80
N VAL A 64 -8.45 12.81 -26.69
CA VAL A 64 -8.48 13.56 -25.41
C VAL A 64 -7.73 14.89 -25.54
N ALA A 65 -6.74 14.96 -26.43
CA ALA A 65 -6.05 16.20 -26.78
C ALA A 65 -7.00 17.32 -27.27
N ASP A 66 -8.11 16.98 -27.93
CA ASP A 66 -9.07 17.98 -28.44
C ASP A 66 -9.75 18.75 -27.28
N LEU A 67 -9.87 18.10 -26.12
CA LEU A 67 -10.46 18.63 -24.89
C LEU A 67 -9.45 19.42 -24.03
N ILE A 68 -8.17 19.40 -24.38
CA ILE A 68 -7.08 20.04 -23.63
C ILE A 68 -6.66 21.32 -24.33
N ASP A 69 -6.42 22.37 -23.55
CA ASP A 69 -5.66 23.54 -23.98
C ASP A 69 -4.17 23.25 -23.74
N SER A 70 -3.42 23.02 -24.82
CA SER A 70 -2.02 22.64 -24.76
C SER A 70 -1.10 23.75 -24.24
N ASP A 71 -1.50 25.00 -24.43
CA ASP A 71 -0.69 26.17 -24.06
C ASP A 71 -0.90 26.52 -22.59
N ALA A 72 -2.15 26.44 -22.12
CA ALA A 72 -2.49 26.69 -20.73
C ALA A 72 -2.30 25.47 -19.82
N GLY A 73 -2.18 24.26 -20.38
CA GLY A 73 -2.06 23.02 -19.61
C GLY A 73 -3.32 22.70 -18.81
N CYS A 74 -4.49 23.09 -19.30
CA CYS A 74 -5.77 22.96 -18.61
C CYS A 74 -6.86 22.37 -19.51
N TRP A 75 -7.96 21.93 -18.91
CA TRP A 75 -9.12 21.43 -19.66
C TRP A 75 -9.92 22.59 -20.25
N LYS A 76 -10.39 22.44 -21.48
CA LYS A 76 -11.40 23.32 -22.10
C LYS A 76 -12.74 23.11 -21.41
N SER A 77 -12.90 23.74 -20.25
CA SER A 77 -13.95 23.40 -19.29
C SER A 77 -15.36 23.54 -19.85
N ASP A 78 -15.61 24.57 -20.66
CA ASP A 78 -16.92 24.80 -21.28
C ASP A 78 -17.24 23.72 -22.32
N LEU A 79 -16.25 23.31 -23.12
CA LEU A 79 -16.40 22.24 -24.11
C LEU A 79 -16.70 20.90 -23.42
N VAL A 80 -15.97 20.58 -22.35
CA VAL A 80 -16.19 19.35 -21.57
C VAL A 80 -17.61 19.34 -20.98
N ARG A 81 -18.08 20.47 -20.41
CA ARG A 81 -19.45 20.55 -19.86
C ARG A 81 -20.54 20.49 -20.93
N ALA A 82 -20.25 20.94 -22.15
CA ALA A 82 -21.21 20.89 -23.26
C ALA A 82 -21.38 19.48 -23.83
N ILE A 83 -20.29 18.68 -23.84
CA ILE A 83 -20.29 17.35 -24.48
C ILE A 83 -20.69 16.24 -23.51
N PHE A 84 -20.21 16.28 -22.27
CA PHE A 84 -20.35 15.17 -21.33
C PHE A 84 -21.45 15.43 -20.30
N SER A 85 -22.04 14.34 -19.78
CA SER A 85 -22.96 14.42 -18.64
C SER A 85 -22.30 15.12 -17.44
N PRO A 86 -23.07 15.78 -16.54
CA PRO A 86 -22.49 16.52 -15.43
C PRO A 86 -21.52 15.71 -14.55
N ASN A 87 -21.82 14.41 -14.35
CA ASN A 87 -20.97 13.51 -13.59
C ASN A 87 -19.66 13.18 -14.32
N GLU A 88 -19.72 12.90 -15.62
CA GLU A 88 -18.53 12.61 -16.43
C GLU A 88 -17.66 13.84 -16.62
N ALA A 89 -18.27 14.99 -16.91
CA ALA A 89 -17.57 16.27 -16.99
C ALA A 89 -16.81 16.54 -15.69
N LEU A 90 -17.43 16.30 -14.53
CA LEU A 90 -16.78 16.45 -13.24
C LEU A 90 -15.61 15.46 -13.05
N GLU A 91 -15.74 14.20 -13.48
CA GLU A 91 -14.64 13.23 -13.43
C GLU A 91 -13.47 13.64 -14.34
N ILE A 92 -13.76 14.10 -15.57
CA ILE A 92 -12.75 14.55 -16.55
C ILE A 92 -12.00 15.77 -16.01
N LEU A 93 -12.72 16.80 -15.56
CA LEU A 93 -12.11 18.03 -15.03
C LEU A 93 -11.29 17.81 -13.76
N SER A 94 -11.52 16.70 -13.06
CA SER A 94 -10.76 16.32 -11.85
C SER A 94 -9.43 15.61 -12.16
N ILE A 95 -9.16 15.26 -13.42
CA ILE A 95 -7.89 14.66 -13.85
C ILE A 95 -6.83 15.76 -13.91
N PRO A 96 -5.75 15.68 -13.12
CA PRO A 96 -4.71 16.68 -13.16
C PRO A 96 -3.93 16.58 -14.47
N LEU A 97 -3.71 17.73 -15.11
CA LEU A 97 -2.86 17.88 -16.29
C LEU A 97 -1.51 18.47 -15.87
N SER A 98 -0.46 18.09 -16.59
CA SER A 98 0.87 18.65 -16.38
C SER A 98 1.04 19.95 -17.17
N MET A 99 1.78 20.92 -16.60
CA MET A 99 2.14 22.19 -17.27
C MET A 99 3.16 22.01 -18.44
N GLY A 100 3.36 20.79 -18.92
CA GLY A 100 4.29 20.46 -19.98
C GLY A 100 4.00 19.10 -20.60
N PRO A 101 4.61 18.78 -21.75
CA PRO A 101 4.28 17.59 -22.52
C PRO A 101 4.71 16.33 -21.75
N GLN A 102 3.72 15.60 -21.25
CA GLN A 102 3.89 14.24 -20.73
C GLN A 102 3.31 13.24 -21.72
N PRO A 103 3.96 12.10 -21.96
CA PRO A 103 3.40 11.08 -22.83
C PRO A 103 2.17 10.43 -22.19
N ASP A 104 1.20 10.04 -23.02
CA ASP A 104 0.12 9.17 -22.58
C ASP A 104 0.68 7.80 -22.19
N THR A 105 0.31 7.28 -21.03
CA THR A 105 0.82 6.00 -20.53
C THR A 105 -0.30 5.07 -20.08
N LYS A 106 0.01 3.76 -20.04
CA LYS A 106 -0.91 2.74 -19.56
C LYS A 106 -0.62 2.41 -18.11
N VAL A 107 -1.64 2.48 -17.27
CA VAL A 107 -1.55 2.30 -15.83
C VAL A 107 -2.54 1.25 -15.35
N TRP A 108 -2.19 0.59 -14.25
CA TRP A 108 -3.04 -0.39 -13.58
C TRP A 108 -4.07 0.32 -12.69
N CYS A 109 -5.37 0.04 -12.88
CA CYS A 109 -6.44 0.68 -12.11
C CYS A 109 -6.62 0.11 -10.69
N GLY A 110 -6.09 -1.08 -10.43
CA GLY A 110 -6.30 -1.78 -9.16
C GLY A 110 -5.44 -1.28 -7.98
N GLU A 111 -4.53 -0.33 -8.20
CA GLU A 111 -3.71 0.29 -7.15
C GLU A 111 -3.51 1.78 -7.42
N LYS A 112 -3.50 2.61 -6.37
CA LYS A 112 -3.31 4.07 -6.49
C LYS A 112 -1.95 4.46 -7.07
N SER A 113 -0.95 3.58 -6.97
CA SER A 113 0.37 3.77 -7.58
C SER A 113 0.35 3.69 -9.11
N GLY A 114 -0.75 3.23 -9.71
CA GLY A 114 -0.84 2.92 -11.15
C GLY A 114 0.02 1.72 -11.57
N SER A 115 0.69 1.05 -10.62
CA SER A 115 1.59 -0.07 -10.88
C SER A 115 0.90 -1.40 -10.60
N TYR A 116 1.12 -2.38 -11.47
CA TYR A 116 0.63 -3.73 -11.28
C TYR A 116 1.43 -4.45 -10.19
N SER A 117 0.73 -5.15 -9.31
CA SER A 117 1.31 -6.16 -8.43
C SER A 117 0.55 -7.47 -8.56
N VAL A 118 1.21 -8.60 -8.26
CA VAL A 118 0.53 -9.91 -8.21
C VAL A 118 -0.64 -9.87 -7.23
N ARG A 119 -0.48 -9.18 -6.10
CA ARG A 119 -1.53 -9.00 -5.09
C ARG A 119 -2.76 -8.28 -5.66
N SER A 120 -2.56 -7.21 -6.42
CA SER A 120 -3.66 -6.44 -7.01
C SER A 120 -4.33 -7.17 -8.16
N GLY A 121 -3.57 -7.90 -8.99
CA GLY A 121 -4.11 -8.79 -10.01
C GLY A 121 -4.95 -9.91 -9.40
N TYR A 122 -4.45 -10.55 -8.34
CA TYR A 122 -5.17 -11.59 -7.61
C TYR A 122 -6.45 -11.04 -6.96
N ARG A 123 -6.40 -9.84 -6.36
CA ARG A 123 -7.59 -9.18 -5.80
C ARG A 123 -8.68 -8.96 -6.85
N MET A 124 -8.30 -8.66 -8.10
CA MET A 124 -9.24 -8.51 -9.21
C MET A 124 -9.82 -9.84 -9.70
N LEU A 125 -9.06 -10.94 -9.56
CA LEU A 125 -9.51 -12.28 -9.92
C LEU A 125 -10.43 -12.93 -8.88
N LEU A 126 -10.25 -12.60 -7.60
CA LEU A 126 -10.96 -13.23 -6.48
C LEU A 126 -12.50 -13.23 -6.66
N PRO A 127 -13.16 -12.11 -7.02
CA PRO A 127 -14.61 -12.08 -7.27
C PRO A 127 -15.04 -12.87 -8.50
N LEU A 128 -14.12 -13.14 -9.44
CA LEU A 128 -14.39 -13.89 -10.67
C LEU A 128 -14.20 -15.40 -10.48
N SER A 129 -13.66 -15.83 -9.33
CA SER A 129 -13.45 -17.25 -9.04
C SER A 129 -14.79 -17.92 -8.75
N PRO A 130 -15.16 -19.02 -9.42
CA PRO A 130 -16.39 -19.76 -9.13
C PRO A 130 -16.40 -20.34 -7.71
N ASN A 131 -15.22 -20.62 -7.16
CA ASN A 131 -15.00 -20.99 -5.77
C ASN A 131 -14.00 -20.00 -5.16
N PRO A 132 -14.46 -18.84 -4.63
CA PRO A 132 -13.55 -17.95 -3.94
C PRO A 132 -12.96 -18.67 -2.71
N PRO A 133 -11.66 -18.51 -2.42
CA PRO A 133 -11.08 -19.08 -1.22
C PRO A 133 -11.84 -18.55 0.00
N GLN A 134 -12.41 -19.46 0.79
CA GLN A 134 -13.04 -19.09 2.05
C GLN A 134 -12.03 -18.38 2.94
N ASN A 135 -12.47 -17.32 3.61
CA ASN A 135 -11.65 -16.57 4.55
C ASN A 135 -11.49 -17.37 5.84
N ASP A 136 -10.63 -18.38 5.77
CA ASP A 136 -10.35 -19.29 6.86
C ASP A 136 -9.46 -18.60 7.89
N SER A 137 -10.04 -18.38 9.07
CA SER A 137 -9.42 -17.68 10.20
C SER A 137 -8.15 -18.37 10.68
N LEU A 138 -8.06 -19.70 10.52
CA LEU A 138 -6.88 -20.49 10.91
C LEU A 138 -5.63 -20.02 10.15
N PHE A 139 -5.73 -19.87 8.83
CA PHE A 139 -4.58 -19.41 8.03
C PHE A 139 -4.19 -17.97 8.39
N ARG A 140 -5.14 -17.10 8.72
CA ARG A 140 -4.83 -15.74 9.19
C ARG A 140 -4.01 -15.78 10.48
N VAL A 141 -4.34 -16.66 11.42
CA VAL A 141 -3.59 -16.86 12.65
C VAL A 141 -2.18 -17.39 12.36
N ILE A 142 -2.06 -18.41 11.50
CA ILE A 142 -0.76 -18.99 11.12
C ILE A 142 0.15 -17.94 10.47
N TRP A 143 -0.34 -17.18 9.50
CA TRP A 143 0.48 -16.19 8.79
C TRP A 143 0.86 -14.98 9.67
N ASN A 144 0.11 -14.71 10.74
CA ASN A 144 0.38 -13.65 11.72
C ASN A 144 1.15 -14.13 12.97
N SER A 145 1.53 -15.42 13.04
CA SER A 145 2.17 -16.04 14.20
C SER A 145 3.60 -15.56 14.50
N ASN A 146 4.16 -14.66 13.67
CA ASN A 146 5.57 -14.26 13.71
C ASN A 146 6.57 -15.42 13.56
N CYS A 147 6.14 -16.56 13.02
CA CYS A 147 7.03 -17.63 12.62
C CYS A 147 7.67 -17.32 11.24
N PRO A 148 8.89 -17.81 10.97
CA PRO A 148 9.49 -17.75 9.65
C PRO A 148 8.58 -18.34 8.57
N SER A 149 8.57 -17.74 7.37
CA SER A 149 7.66 -18.16 6.28
C SER A 149 7.79 -19.64 5.93
N LYS A 150 8.99 -20.24 6.06
CA LYS A 150 9.19 -21.69 5.83
C LYS A 150 8.30 -22.55 6.74
N MET A 151 8.12 -22.16 8.00
CA MET A 151 7.31 -22.89 8.99
C MET A 151 5.82 -22.71 8.71
N ASN A 152 5.39 -21.49 8.35
CA ASN A 152 4.00 -21.21 7.99
C ASN A 152 3.58 -21.96 6.72
N ILE A 153 4.44 -21.98 5.68
CA ILE A 153 4.24 -22.77 4.46
C ILE A 153 4.15 -24.26 4.81
N GLN A 154 5.02 -24.74 5.70
CA GLN A 154 5.02 -26.14 6.10
C GLN A 154 3.75 -26.52 6.87
N CYS A 155 3.29 -25.65 7.77
CA CYS A 155 2.01 -25.82 8.48
C CYS A 155 0.83 -25.85 7.50
N TRP A 156 0.81 -24.95 6.51
CA TRP A 156 -0.18 -24.98 5.43
C TRP A 156 -0.13 -26.31 4.64
N LYS A 157 1.06 -26.85 4.34
CA LYS A 157 1.19 -28.17 3.69
C LYS A 157 0.67 -29.31 4.56
N PHE A 158 0.85 -29.24 5.89
CA PHE A 158 0.29 -30.23 6.80
C PHE A 158 -1.23 -30.21 6.75
N ILE A 159 -1.84 -29.03 6.90
CA ILE A 159 -3.31 -28.85 6.87
C ILE A 159 -3.90 -29.31 5.53
N ARG A 160 -3.21 -29.06 4.41
CA ARG A 160 -3.63 -29.51 3.08
C ARG A 160 -3.26 -30.96 2.75
N ASN A 161 -2.66 -31.69 3.69
CA ASN A 161 -2.17 -33.06 3.51
C ASN A 161 -1.25 -33.22 2.28
N PHE A 162 -0.40 -32.23 2.00
CA PHE A 162 0.52 -32.21 0.85
C PHE A 162 1.92 -32.74 1.17
N VAL A 163 2.09 -33.38 2.32
CA VAL A 163 3.38 -33.91 2.79
C VAL A 163 3.49 -35.44 2.58
N PRO A 164 4.70 -35.98 2.39
CA PRO A 164 4.92 -37.40 2.10
C PRO A 164 4.88 -38.28 3.38
N THR A 165 3.70 -38.38 4.00
CA THR A 165 3.43 -39.41 5.02
C THR A 165 3.38 -40.79 4.37
N LYS A 166 3.58 -41.88 5.13
CA LYS A 166 3.52 -43.24 4.55
C LYS A 166 2.16 -43.53 3.91
N ILE A 167 1.04 -43.10 4.50
CA ILE A 167 -0.29 -43.21 3.86
C ILE A 167 -0.30 -42.53 2.49
N ASN A 168 0.16 -41.27 2.40
CA ASN A 168 0.18 -40.54 1.13
C ASN A 168 1.12 -41.18 0.09
N LEU A 169 2.23 -41.77 0.53
CA LEU A 169 3.15 -42.50 -0.34
C LEU A 169 2.53 -43.80 -0.86
N CYS A 170 1.78 -44.53 -0.04
CA CYS A 170 1.02 -45.71 -0.47
C CYS A 170 -0.06 -45.35 -1.49
N VAL A 171 -0.82 -44.28 -1.25
CA VAL A 171 -1.83 -43.77 -2.22
C VAL A 171 -1.18 -43.43 -3.56
N ARG A 172 0.04 -42.89 -3.55
CA ARG A 172 0.82 -42.57 -4.76
C ARG A 172 1.61 -43.76 -5.33
N LYS A 173 1.46 -44.96 -4.76
CA LYS A 173 2.16 -46.19 -5.17
C LYS A 173 3.70 -46.09 -5.10
N VAL A 174 4.22 -45.27 -4.18
CA VAL A 174 5.66 -45.10 -3.92
C VAL A 174 6.13 -45.98 -2.76
N ALA A 175 5.25 -46.28 -1.81
CA ALA A 175 5.51 -47.19 -0.69
C ALA A 175 4.43 -48.28 -0.63
N SER A 176 4.75 -49.42 -0.01
CA SER A 176 3.84 -50.56 0.17
C SER A 176 3.26 -50.67 1.58
N ASP A 177 3.96 -50.13 2.58
CA ASP A 177 3.60 -50.21 3.99
C ASP A 177 3.27 -48.82 4.55
N PRO A 178 2.02 -48.58 5.01
CA PRO A 178 1.61 -47.32 5.61
C PRO A 178 2.09 -47.16 7.07
N THR A 179 2.72 -48.17 7.68
CA THR A 179 3.04 -48.16 9.12
C THR A 179 4.01 -47.03 9.50
N CYS A 180 3.73 -46.37 10.61
CA CYS A 180 4.55 -45.32 11.20
C CYS A 180 5.93 -45.83 11.54
N VAL A 181 6.95 -45.18 10.97
CA VAL A 181 8.36 -45.57 11.14
C VAL A 181 8.89 -45.36 12.56
N LYS A 182 8.14 -44.61 13.40
CA LYS A 182 8.55 -44.27 14.77
C LYS A 182 7.95 -45.20 15.81
N CYS A 183 6.62 -45.36 15.81
CA CYS A 183 5.95 -46.17 16.83
C CYS A 183 5.74 -47.63 16.39
N LEU A 184 5.75 -47.90 15.07
CA LEU A 184 5.46 -49.22 14.48
C LEU A 184 4.08 -49.81 14.86
N GLN A 185 3.15 -48.97 15.35
CA GLN A 185 1.87 -49.43 15.91
C GLN A 185 0.64 -48.98 15.12
N ALA A 186 0.74 -47.91 14.33
CA ALA A 186 -0.37 -47.34 13.58
C ALA A 186 0.10 -46.88 12.18
N SER A 187 -0.85 -46.65 11.28
CA SER A 187 -0.58 -46.05 9.98
C SER A 187 -0.12 -44.59 10.12
N GLU A 188 0.84 -44.17 9.31
CA GLU A 188 1.41 -42.81 9.31
C GLU A 188 0.58 -41.89 8.42
N ASP A 189 -0.40 -41.21 8.99
CA ASP A 189 -0.94 -39.96 8.46
C ASP A 189 -0.34 -38.75 9.18
N ILE A 190 -0.81 -37.56 8.81
CA ILE A 190 -0.22 -36.32 9.35
C ILE A 190 -0.64 -36.06 10.79
N ILE A 191 -1.85 -36.45 11.19
CA ILE A 191 -2.31 -36.27 12.58
C ILE A 191 -1.59 -37.26 13.50
N HIS A 192 -1.36 -38.48 13.04
CA HIS A 192 -0.55 -39.45 13.76
C HIS A 192 0.85 -38.91 14.01
N VAL A 193 1.54 -38.43 12.97
CA VAL A 193 2.93 -37.93 13.11
C VAL A 193 3.02 -36.72 14.05
N LEU A 194 2.06 -35.81 13.99
CA LEU A 194 2.15 -34.53 14.68
C LEU A 194 1.46 -34.49 16.04
N CYS A 195 0.49 -35.36 16.30
CA CYS A 195 -0.36 -35.31 17.49
C CYS A 195 -0.41 -36.65 18.22
N GLU A 196 -0.66 -37.76 17.50
CA GLU A 196 -1.05 -39.01 18.18
C GLU A 196 0.11 -39.97 18.48
N CYS A 197 1.22 -39.86 17.74
CA CYS A 197 2.39 -40.71 17.90
C CYS A 197 2.94 -40.57 19.33
N VAL A 198 3.48 -41.66 19.88
CA VAL A 198 4.05 -41.69 21.24
C VAL A 198 5.08 -40.57 21.45
N LEU A 199 5.93 -40.31 20.46
CA LEU A 199 6.91 -39.22 20.52
C LEU A 199 6.23 -37.84 20.53
N ALA A 200 5.19 -37.64 19.72
CA ALA A 200 4.48 -36.38 19.63
C ALA A 200 3.78 -36.04 20.95
N LYS A 201 3.04 -37.01 21.53
CA LYS A 201 2.39 -36.86 22.84
C LYS A 201 3.38 -36.46 23.94
N GLN A 202 4.52 -37.16 24.02
CA GLN A 202 5.57 -36.83 24.99
C GLN A 202 6.12 -35.40 24.82
N VAL A 203 6.24 -34.91 23.59
CA VAL A 203 6.70 -33.54 23.33
C VAL A 203 5.64 -32.53 23.75
N TRP A 204 4.37 -32.74 23.39
CA TRP A 204 3.27 -31.83 23.75
C TRP A 204 3.06 -31.74 25.27
N ASP A 205 3.09 -32.88 25.96
CA ASP A 205 3.00 -32.95 27.43
C ASP A 205 4.07 -32.08 28.11
N ARG A 206 5.32 -32.18 27.61
CA ARG A 206 6.48 -31.46 28.18
C ARG A 206 6.54 -29.98 27.82
N ILE A 207 5.97 -29.59 26.69
CA ILE A 207 5.81 -28.17 26.31
C ILE A 207 4.64 -27.55 27.08
N SER A 208 3.71 -28.37 27.58
CA SER A 208 2.52 -27.95 28.34
C SER A 208 1.57 -27.09 27.51
N ILE A 209 1.29 -27.53 26.28
CA ILE A 209 0.20 -27.00 25.45
C ILE A 209 -1.08 -27.75 25.79
N LYS A 210 -2.19 -27.02 25.93
CA LYS A 210 -3.51 -27.64 26.15
C LYS A 210 -3.97 -28.24 24.83
N GLU A 211 -4.29 -29.54 24.85
CA GLU A 211 -4.86 -30.26 23.70
C GLU A 211 -6.39 -30.37 23.82
N PRO A 212 -7.11 -30.56 22.69
CA PRO A 212 -8.55 -30.81 22.69
C PRO A 212 -8.93 -32.07 23.48
N THR A 213 -9.96 -31.98 24.33
CA THR A 213 -10.40 -33.09 25.20
C THR A 213 -11.19 -34.18 24.47
N ASN A 214 -11.79 -33.88 23.31
CA ASN A 214 -12.56 -34.82 22.48
C ASN A 214 -11.89 -35.05 21.11
N ALA A 215 -10.60 -35.39 21.09
CA ALA A 215 -9.78 -35.43 19.88
C ALA A 215 -9.98 -36.65 18.96
N THR A 216 -11.00 -37.50 19.18
CA THR A 216 -11.22 -38.67 18.31
C THR A 216 -11.72 -38.23 16.93
N ASP A 217 -10.99 -38.62 15.88
CA ASP A 217 -11.30 -38.38 14.46
C ASP A 217 -11.30 -36.91 13.98
N LEU A 218 -10.62 -36.01 14.69
CA LEU A 218 -10.44 -34.63 14.20
C LEU A 218 -9.51 -34.58 12.98
N SER A 219 -9.80 -33.70 12.02
CA SER A 219 -8.80 -33.35 11.01
C SER A 219 -7.70 -32.49 11.65
N LEU A 220 -6.51 -32.44 11.05
CA LEU A 220 -5.46 -31.54 11.55
C LEU A 220 -5.91 -30.06 11.51
N HIS A 221 -6.79 -29.69 10.58
CA HIS A 221 -7.37 -28.34 10.53
C HIS A 221 -8.18 -28.04 11.79
N ASP A 222 -9.10 -28.94 12.14
CA ASP A 222 -9.98 -28.79 13.30
C ASP A 222 -9.17 -28.81 14.60
N TRP A 223 -8.22 -29.75 14.72
CA TRP A 223 -7.31 -29.83 15.86
C TRP A 223 -6.53 -28.53 16.07
N LEU A 224 -5.94 -27.96 15.01
CA LEU A 224 -5.21 -26.69 15.13
C LEU A 224 -6.12 -25.51 15.45
N THR A 225 -7.34 -25.51 14.91
CA THR A 225 -8.33 -24.48 15.21
C THR A 225 -8.67 -24.48 16.70
N GLU A 226 -8.94 -25.65 17.27
CA GLU A 226 -9.23 -25.78 18.70
C GLU A 226 -8.01 -25.46 19.57
N VAL A 227 -6.83 -25.98 19.22
CA VAL A 227 -5.58 -25.72 19.97
C VAL A 227 -5.26 -24.23 20.02
N PHE A 228 -5.45 -23.49 18.93
CA PHE A 228 -5.24 -22.04 18.92
C PHE A 228 -6.29 -21.26 19.70
N ILE A 229 -7.49 -21.80 19.90
CA ILE A 229 -8.54 -21.18 20.71
C ILE A 229 -8.30 -21.41 22.21
N ILE A 230 -7.88 -22.62 22.60
CA ILE A 230 -7.75 -23.03 24.00
C ILE A 230 -6.45 -22.51 24.64
N ASN A 231 -5.45 -22.19 23.83
CA ASN A 231 -4.15 -21.67 24.29
C ASN A 231 -4.04 -20.16 24.07
N GLU A 232 -3.19 -19.51 24.88
CA GLU A 232 -2.95 -18.08 24.76
C GLU A 232 -2.27 -17.72 23.43
N GLN A 233 -2.58 -16.53 22.88
CA GLN A 233 -2.09 -16.06 21.59
C GLN A 233 -0.54 -16.12 21.46
N HIS A 234 0.18 -15.86 22.55
CA HIS A 234 1.64 -15.86 22.55
C HIS A 234 2.24 -17.29 22.38
N ARG A 235 1.47 -18.34 22.69
CA ARG A 235 1.87 -19.75 22.58
C ARG A 235 1.75 -20.30 21.16
N ILE A 236 1.02 -19.62 20.27
CA ILE A 236 0.81 -20.03 18.87
C ILE A 236 2.13 -20.21 18.13
N GLN A 237 3.11 -19.33 18.40
CA GLN A 237 4.45 -19.43 17.82
C GLN A 237 5.12 -20.74 18.22
N GLU A 238 5.07 -21.10 19.51
CA GLU A 238 5.64 -22.33 20.05
C GLU A 238 4.95 -23.57 19.49
N ILE A 239 3.63 -23.55 19.31
CA ILE A 239 2.86 -24.63 18.67
C ILE A 239 3.34 -24.86 17.23
N ILE A 240 3.44 -23.80 16.42
CA ILE A 240 3.88 -23.92 15.01
C ILE A 240 5.31 -24.43 14.91
N ILE A 241 6.21 -23.96 15.79
CA ILE A 241 7.60 -24.43 15.84
C ILE A 241 7.65 -25.91 16.25
N THR A 242 6.79 -26.35 17.17
CA THR A 242 6.70 -27.75 17.60
C THR A 242 6.25 -28.67 16.48
N LEU A 243 5.20 -28.30 15.72
CA LEU A 243 4.76 -29.06 14.54
C LEU A 243 5.90 -29.21 13.52
N TYR A 244 6.65 -28.13 13.29
CA TYR A 244 7.81 -28.16 12.42
C TYR A 244 8.92 -29.08 12.95
N ALA A 245 9.21 -29.02 14.26
CA ALA A 245 10.23 -29.83 14.91
C ALA A 245 9.91 -31.32 14.90
N LEU A 246 8.64 -31.70 15.12
CA LEU A 246 8.18 -33.09 15.03
C LEU A 246 8.34 -33.66 13.61
N TRP A 247 7.92 -32.89 12.60
CA TRP A 247 8.11 -33.28 11.20
C TRP A 247 9.60 -33.39 10.83
N PHE A 248 10.42 -32.46 11.33
CA PHE A 248 11.87 -32.51 11.15
C PHE A 248 12.47 -33.77 11.80
N ALA A 249 12.10 -34.09 13.04
CA ALA A 249 12.57 -35.28 13.75
C ALA A 249 12.15 -36.59 13.05
N ARG A 250 10.95 -36.62 12.45
CA ARG A 250 10.52 -37.73 11.59
C ARG A 250 11.41 -37.84 10.36
N ASN A 251 11.63 -36.75 9.63
CA ASN A 251 12.43 -36.79 8.40
C ASN A 251 13.90 -37.15 8.67
N LYS A 252 14.48 -36.63 9.75
CA LYS A 252 15.85 -36.97 10.15
C LYS A 252 16.01 -38.48 10.34
N PHE A 253 15.01 -39.14 10.90
CA PHE A 253 15.02 -40.60 11.02
C PHE A 253 14.81 -41.32 9.69
N VAL A 254 13.87 -40.87 8.86
CA VAL A 254 13.58 -41.51 7.57
C VAL A 254 14.77 -41.44 6.60
N PHE A 255 15.48 -40.30 6.57
CA PHE A 255 16.54 -40.06 5.59
C PHE A 255 17.95 -40.32 6.14
N GLU A 256 18.17 -40.12 7.44
CA GLU A 256 19.51 -40.25 8.06
C GLU A 256 19.58 -41.39 9.09
N GLY A 257 18.46 -42.05 9.43
CA GLY A 257 18.41 -43.08 10.47
C GLY A 257 18.57 -42.54 11.89
N ILE A 258 18.62 -41.21 12.09
CA ILE A 258 18.87 -40.59 13.39
C ILE A 258 17.56 -40.39 14.15
N ALA A 259 17.40 -41.10 15.27
CA ALA A 259 16.27 -40.94 16.17
C ALA A 259 16.53 -39.81 17.19
N MET A 260 15.87 -38.67 17.03
CA MET A 260 15.90 -37.59 18.02
C MET A 260 15.11 -37.98 19.27
N LYS A 261 15.67 -37.69 20.44
CA LYS A 261 15.03 -37.83 21.74
C LYS A 261 14.07 -36.66 22.00
N THR A 262 13.06 -36.90 22.84
CA THR A 262 12.07 -35.89 23.26
C THR A 262 12.73 -34.61 23.76
N GLU A 263 13.78 -34.73 24.60
CA GLU A 263 14.50 -33.58 25.14
C GLU A 263 15.20 -32.75 24.06
N GLU A 264 15.78 -33.38 23.02
CA GLU A 264 16.43 -32.65 21.92
C GLU A 264 15.42 -31.83 21.11
N ILE A 265 14.22 -32.37 20.90
CA ILE A 265 13.13 -31.69 20.21
C ILE A 265 12.66 -30.48 21.05
N ILE A 266 12.49 -30.66 22.37
CA ILE A 266 12.08 -29.58 23.28
C ILE A 266 13.13 -28.48 23.33
N THR A 267 14.42 -28.84 23.44
CA THR A 267 15.52 -27.86 23.42
C THR A 267 15.53 -27.08 22.11
N TYR A 268 15.32 -27.74 20.97
CA TYR A 268 15.18 -27.06 19.68
C TYR A 268 14.02 -26.06 19.67
N VAL A 269 12.82 -26.46 20.13
CA VAL A 269 11.63 -25.60 20.16
C VAL A 269 11.88 -24.36 21.02
N ARG A 270 12.33 -24.57 22.28
CA ARG A 270 12.56 -23.47 23.23
C ARG A 270 13.67 -22.53 22.75
N GLY A 271 14.77 -23.07 22.22
CA GLY A 271 15.86 -22.28 21.65
C GLY A 271 15.38 -21.41 20.48
N TYR A 272 14.61 -21.99 19.56
CA TYR A 272 14.08 -21.25 18.41
C TYR A 272 13.13 -20.13 18.83
N CYS A 273 12.26 -20.36 19.83
CA CYS A 273 11.40 -19.32 20.39
C CYS A 273 12.22 -18.15 20.96
N LEU A 274 13.26 -18.44 21.73
CA LEU A 274 14.15 -17.42 22.30
C LEU A 274 14.86 -16.61 21.22
N ASP A 275 15.39 -17.26 20.19
CA ASP A 275 16.06 -16.59 19.07
C ASP A 275 15.11 -15.63 18.33
N LEU A 276 13.86 -16.05 18.09
CA LEU A 276 12.86 -15.19 17.44
C LEU A 276 12.47 -14.00 18.32
N CYS A 277 12.39 -14.18 19.64
CA CYS A 277 12.14 -13.07 20.57
C CYS A 277 13.30 -12.07 20.56
N ALA A 278 14.56 -12.54 20.60
CA ALA A 278 15.74 -11.69 20.58
C ALA A 278 15.84 -10.85 19.29
N LEU A 279 15.53 -11.45 18.13
CA LEU A 279 15.54 -10.74 16.84
C LEU A 279 14.48 -9.63 16.73
N LYS A 280 13.34 -9.75 17.42
CA LYS A 280 12.33 -8.69 17.43
C LYS A 280 12.79 -7.48 18.22
N SER A 281 13.43 -7.71 19.37
CA SER A 281 13.91 -6.64 20.24
C SER A 281 15.02 -5.81 19.59
N SER A 282 15.84 -6.39 18.71
CA SER A 282 16.90 -5.66 17.98
C SER A 282 16.38 -4.83 16.80
N LEU A 283 15.18 -5.12 16.29
CA LEU A 283 14.57 -4.43 15.15
C LEU A 283 13.55 -3.35 15.57
N ALA A 284 13.24 -3.22 16.86
CA ALA A 284 12.33 -2.19 17.34
C ALA A 284 13.00 -0.80 17.23
N PRO A 285 12.42 0.16 16.48
CA PRO A 285 12.92 1.52 16.50
C PRO A 285 12.83 2.08 17.93
N ALA A 286 13.90 2.75 18.37
CA ALA A 286 13.93 3.48 19.63
C ALA A 286 12.90 4.62 19.56
N ASN A 287 11.65 4.35 19.92
CA ASN A 287 10.61 5.37 20.01
C ASN A 287 10.85 6.21 21.28
N ALA A 288 11.72 7.21 21.17
CA ALA A 288 11.66 8.36 22.04
C ALA A 288 10.43 9.19 21.63
N THR A 289 9.50 9.35 22.56
CA THR A 289 8.37 10.29 22.45
C THR A 289 8.90 11.73 22.47
N SER A 290 9.49 12.20 21.37
CA SER A 290 9.69 13.63 21.16
C SER A 290 8.38 14.25 20.70
N SER A 291 7.88 15.26 21.41
CA SER A 291 6.77 16.09 20.94
C SER A 291 7.12 16.66 19.56
N VAL A 292 6.39 16.25 18.51
CA VAL A 292 6.63 16.73 17.15
C VAL A 292 6.06 18.14 17.06
N CYS A 293 6.93 19.15 17.02
CA CYS A 293 6.58 20.56 16.80
C CYS A 293 7.26 21.06 15.51
N TRP A 294 6.69 22.08 14.88
CA TRP A 294 7.30 22.75 13.74
C TRP A 294 8.67 23.32 14.14
N SER A 295 9.67 23.25 13.25
CA SER A 295 10.99 23.86 13.50
C SER A 295 11.34 24.88 12.42
N PRO A 296 12.03 25.99 12.75
CA PRO A 296 12.45 26.97 11.76
C PRO A 296 13.50 26.42 10.79
N PRO A 297 13.53 26.90 9.53
CA PRO A 297 14.60 26.61 8.60
C PRO A 297 15.89 27.35 8.98
N SER A 298 17.05 26.84 8.54
CA SER A 298 18.31 27.59 8.64
C SER A 298 18.35 28.71 7.59
N PRO A 299 18.89 29.90 7.89
CA PRO A 299 19.14 30.92 6.87
C PRO A 299 20.02 30.38 5.71
N PRO A 300 19.80 30.79 4.45
CA PRO A 300 18.84 31.79 3.96
C PRO A 300 17.51 31.18 3.49
N PHE A 301 17.09 30.03 4.04
CA PHE A 301 15.90 29.33 3.58
C PHE A 301 14.63 29.87 4.21
N VAL A 302 13.55 29.85 3.42
CA VAL A 302 12.17 29.93 3.94
C VAL A 302 11.58 28.53 4.06
N LYS A 303 10.63 28.33 4.97
CA LYS A 303 9.91 27.08 5.12
C LYS A 303 8.46 27.26 4.66
N ILE A 304 8.03 26.39 3.75
CA ILE A 304 6.72 26.42 3.09
C ILE A 304 5.93 25.24 3.63
N ASN A 305 5.05 25.48 4.61
CA ASN A 305 4.13 24.49 5.12
C ASN A 305 2.90 24.41 4.22
N VAL A 306 2.58 23.22 3.73
CA VAL A 306 1.43 22.97 2.86
C VAL A 306 0.48 21.96 3.49
N ASP A 307 -0.82 22.20 3.36
CA ASP A 307 -1.86 21.25 3.73
C ASP A 307 -3.07 21.39 2.81
N ALA A 308 -3.89 20.35 2.77
CA ALA A 308 -5.01 20.30 1.86
C ALA A 308 -6.21 19.56 2.46
N ARG A 309 -7.42 20.04 2.17
CA ARG A 309 -8.67 19.42 2.58
C ARG A 309 -9.51 19.05 1.37
N PHE A 310 -9.82 17.77 1.24
CA PHE A 310 -10.66 17.26 0.17
C PHE A 310 -12.12 17.04 0.59
N ASN A 311 -13.06 17.45 -0.25
CA ASN A 311 -14.48 17.12 -0.14
C ASN A 311 -14.86 16.10 -1.22
N ALA A 312 -15.09 14.85 -0.80
CA ALA A 312 -15.40 13.76 -1.71
C ALA A 312 -16.76 13.91 -2.41
N THR A 313 -17.72 14.60 -1.80
CA THR A 313 -19.09 14.78 -2.33
C THR A 313 -19.09 15.79 -3.47
N THR A 314 -18.44 16.94 -3.28
CA THR A 314 -18.39 18.01 -4.29
C THR A 314 -17.20 17.86 -5.24
N LYS A 315 -16.27 16.94 -4.94
CA LYS A 315 -14.98 16.80 -5.65
C LYS A 315 -14.18 18.10 -5.68
N SER A 316 -14.36 18.94 -4.67
CA SER A 316 -13.61 20.17 -4.48
C SER A 316 -12.57 20.00 -3.38
N ALA A 317 -11.53 20.83 -3.41
CA ALA A 317 -10.52 20.90 -2.38
C ALA A 317 -10.30 22.32 -1.88
N GLN A 318 -9.76 22.43 -0.67
CA GLN A 318 -9.19 23.66 -0.13
C GLN A 318 -7.71 23.41 0.14
N VAL A 319 -6.86 24.35 -0.23
CA VAL A 319 -5.41 24.31 -0.06
C VAL A 319 -5.01 25.43 0.89
N GLY A 320 -4.13 25.12 1.84
CA GLY A 320 -3.47 26.06 2.72
C GLY A 320 -1.97 26.04 2.50
N VAL A 321 -1.36 27.21 2.35
CA VAL A 321 0.10 27.37 2.25
C VAL A 321 0.54 28.48 3.20
N LEU A 322 1.51 28.20 4.06
CA LEU A 322 2.11 29.18 4.96
C LEU A 322 3.64 29.21 4.74
N ILE A 323 4.19 30.39 4.49
CA ILE A 323 5.63 30.61 4.29
C ILE A 323 6.18 31.37 5.49
N ARG A 324 7.21 30.81 6.12
CA ARG A 324 7.87 31.38 7.29
C ARG A 324 9.38 31.46 7.13
N ASP A 325 10.01 32.43 7.76
CA ASP A 325 11.47 32.59 7.80
C ASP A 325 12.12 31.78 8.94
N SER A 326 13.42 32.02 9.18
CA SER A 326 14.21 31.40 10.25
C SER A 326 13.84 31.88 11.66
N GLU A 327 13.15 33.02 11.79
CA GLU A 327 12.64 33.55 13.06
C GLU A 327 11.19 33.10 13.34
N GLY A 328 10.60 32.35 12.41
CA GLY A 328 9.21 31.92 12.47
C GLY A 328 8.21 33.02 12.10
N LEU A 329 8.67 34.16 11.55
CA LEU A 329 7.82 35.22 11.05
C LEU A 329 7.13 34.78 9.76
N ILE A 330 5.87 35.16 9.62
CA ILE A 330 5.08 34.87 8.42
C ILE A 330 5.53 35.82 7.31
N LEU A 331 5.93 35.26 6.18
CA LEU A 331 6.30 36.02 4.99
C LEU A 331 5.19 36.02 3.94
N GLY A 332 4.35 34.99 3.95
CA GLY A 332 3.17 34.93 3.11
C GLY A 332 2.28 33.74 3.44
N ALA A 333 1.00 33.90 3.16
CA ALA A 333 0.01 32.84 3.33
C ALA A 333 -0.91 32.78 2.10
N LYS A 334 -1.44 31.60 1.79
CA LYS A 334 -2.43 31.40 0.73
C LYS A 334 -3.49 30.39 1.14
N ALA A 335 -4.74 30.75 0.86
CA ALA A 335 -5.86 29.83 0.87
C ALA A 335 -6.44 29.77 -0.54
N ALA A 336 -6.62 28.58 -1.10
CA ALA A 336 -7.18 28.40 -2.44
C ALA A 336 -8.27 27.32 -2.46
N LYS A 337 -9.32 27.55 -3.25
CA LYS A 337 -10.40 26.59 -3.50
C LYS A 337 -10.24 26.00 -4.89
N LEU A 338 -10.07 24.69 -4.95
CA LEU A 338 -10.03 23.92 -6.19
C LEU A 338 -11.41 23.33 -6.43
N ASN A 339 -12.01 23.65 -7.58
CA ASN A 339 -13.36 23.18 -7.90
C ASN A 339 -13.40 21.71 -8.32
N HIS A 340 -12.28 21.17 -8.82
CA HIS A 340 -12.19 19.82 -9.36
C HIS A 340 -10.91 19.15 -8.89
N THR A 341 -11.04 18.09 -8.09
CA THR A 341 -9.92 17.27 -7.65
C THR A 341 -10.32 15.82 -7.54
N SER A 342 -9.47 14.92 -8.03
CA SER A 342 -9.80 13.49 -8.18
C SER A 342 -9.89 12.75 -6.84
N SER A 343 -9.00 13.07 -5.91
CA SER A 343 -8.87 12.38 -4.62
C SER A 343 -8.15 13.24 -3.58
N SER A 344 -8.30 12.89 -2.31
CA SER A 344 -7.48 13.47 -1.23
C SER A 344 -5.98 13.31 -1.50
N PHE A 345 -5.56 12.22 -2.14
CA PHE A 345 -4.16 12.03 -2.50
C PHE A 345 -3.68 13.05 -3.54
N ALA A 346 -4.51 13.38 -4.53
CA ALA A 346 -4.22 14.46 -5.48
C ALA A 346 -4.25 15.84 -4.81
N THR A 347 -5.19 16.07 -3.90
CA THR A 347 -5.32 17.32 -3.13
C THR A 347 -4.03 17.68 -2.36
N GLU A 348 -3.35 16.70 -1.75
CA GLU A 348 -2.06 16.95 -1.10
C GLU A 348 -0.96 17.34 -2.10
N ALA A 349 -0.94 16.71 -3.28
CA ALA A 349 0.01 17.06 -4.33
C ALA A 349 -0.24 18.45 -4.91
N GLU A 350 -1.51 18.84 -5.05
CA GLU A 350 -1.91 20.21 -5.43
C GLU A 350 -1.39 21.24 -4.42
N ALA A 351 -1.49 20.95 -3.12
CA ALA A 351 -1.00 21.86 -2.09
C ALA A 351 0.52 22.10 -2.21
N VAL A 352 1.30 21.08 -2.54
CA VAL A 352 2.73 21.24 -2.87
C VAL A 352 2.92 22.16 -4.08
N VAL A 353 2.19 21.95 -5.18
CA VAL A 353 2.30 22.79 -6.39
C VAL A 353 1.97 24.25 -6.07
N HIS A 354 0.90 24.48 -5.30
CA HIS A 354 0.50 25.81 -4.84
C HIS A 354 1.55 26.46 -3.93
N GLY A 355 2.16 25.68 -3.04
CA GLY A 355 3.22 26.16 -2.16
C GLY A 355 4.48 26.58 -2.90
N VAL A 356 4.93 25.75 -3.84
CA VAL A 356 6.08 26.06 -4.70
C VAL A 356 5.80 27.29 -5.56
N ARG A 357 4.60 27.41 -6.14
CA ARG A 357 4.21 28.56 -6.96
C ARG A 357 4.17 29.85 -6.15
N LEU A 358 3.50 29.86 -4.99
CA LEU A 358 3.44 31.04 -4.12
C LEU A 358 4.84 31.54 -3.73
N ALA A 359 5.75 30.63 -3.38
CA ALA A 359 7.11 31.01 -3.04
C ALA A 359 7.87 31.64 -4.22
N LEU A 360 7.65 31.16 -5.44
CA LEU A 360 8.22 31.78 -6.64
C LEU A 360 7.66 33.18 -6.89
N ASP A 361 6.34 33.34 -6.74
CA ASP A 361 5.60 34.60 -6.93
C ASP A 361 6.07 35.67 -5.94
N LEU A 362 6.37 35.28 -4.69
CA LEU A 362 6.96 36.15 -3.65
C LEU A 362 8.48 36.34 -3.79
N GLY A 363 9.10 35.77 -4.82
CA GLY A 363 10.53 35.98 -5.13
C GLY A 363 11.51 35.09 -4.36
N PHE A 364 11.04 34.12 -3.56
CA PHE A 364 11.93 33.22 -2.83
C PHE A 364 12.62 32.22 -3.76
N ARG A 365 13.89 31.93 -3.49
CA ARG A 365 14.73 31.01 -4.29
C ARG A 365 15.48 29.97 -3.45
N ASN A 366 15.43 30.06 -2.13
CA ASN A 366 15.95 29.07 -1.18
C ASN A 366 14.80 28.63 -0.27
N ALA A 367 14.29 27.42 -0.43
CA ALA A 367 13.08 26.98 0.28
C ALA A 367 13.13 25.52 0.77
N VAL A 368 12.41 25.24 1.85
CA VAL A 368 12.09 23.89 2.31
C VAL A 368 10.57 23.74 2.30
N VAL A 369 10.04 22.90 1.41
CA VAL A 369 8.61 22.58 1.38
C VAL A 369 8.34 21.44 2.35
N GLU A 370 7.38 21.63 3.25
CA GLU A 370 7.08 20.70 4.34
C GLU A 370 5.57 20.39 4.36
N GLY A 371 5.22 19.11 4.48
CA GLY A 371 3.82 18.68 4.55
C GLY A 371 3.67 17.31 5.23
N ASP A 372 2.44 16.93 5.56
CA ASP A 372 2.13 15.70 6.32
C ASP A 372 1.78 14.49 5.43
N ALA A 373 1.73 14.69 4.11
CA ALA A 373 1.52 13.63 3.14
C ALA A 373 2.83 12.89 2.81
N LEU A 374 3.29 12.00 3.70
CA LEU A 374 4.54 11.23 3.51
C LEU A 374 4.61 10.51 2.14
N SER A 375 3.48 10.05 1.63
CA SER A 375 3.38 9.39 0.31
C SER A 375 3.71 10.34 -0.85
N ILE A 376 3.38 11.63 -0.73
CA ILE A 376 3.74 12.66 -1.71
C ILE A 376 5.20 13.06 -1.58
N ILE A 377 5.69 13.27 -0.35
CA ILE A 377 7.10 13.58 -0.09
C ILE A 377 8.02 12.47 -0.64
N LYS A 378 7.67 11.20 -0.40
CA LYS A 378 8.42 10.06 -0.97
C LYS A 378 8.43 10.06 -2.50
N LYS A 379 7.36 10.52 -3.16
CA LYS A 379 7.30 10.62 -4.63
C LYS A 379 8.16 11.75 -5.18
N LEU A 380 8.22 12.88 -4.48
CA LEU A 380 9.08 14.01 -4.85
C LEU A 380 10.58 13.66 -4.78
N HIS A 381 10.95 12.71 -3.90
CA HIS A 381 12.32 12.18 -3.80
C HIS A 381 12.59 10.97 -4.68
N ALA A 382 11.56 10.32 -5.22
CA ALA A 382 11.74 9.05 -5.93
C ALA A 382 12.45 9.26 -7.27
N ALA A 383 13.54 8.50 -7.48
CA ALA A 383 14.15 8.37 -8.80
C ALA A 383 13.34 7.34 -9.61
N GLY A 384 12.61 7.79 -10.63
CA GLY A 384 11.91 6.89 -11.57
C GLY A 384 10.61 7.44 -12.13
N GLU A 385 9.96 6.64 -12.97
CA GLU A 385 8.67 6.97 -13.58
C GLU A 385 7.53 6.87 -12.55
N ASP A 386 6.84 7.99 -12.28
CA ASP A 386 5.62 7.97 -11.48
C ASP A 386 4.40 7.62 -12.36
N ARG A 387 3.78 6.47 -12.07
CA ARG A 387 2.58 5.97 -12.75
C ARG A 387 1.28 6.29 -12.01
N SER A 388 1.36 6.92 -10.85
CA SER A 388 0.18 7.25 -10.04
C SER A 388 -0.65 8.38 -10.66
N GLU A 389 -1.86 8.53 -10.14
CA GLU A 389 -2.79 9.60 -10.55
C GLU A 389 -2.24 11.02 -10.29
N VAL A 390 -1.28 11.17 -9.37
CA VAL A 390 -0.69 12.47 -9.01
C VAL A 390 0.61 12.78 -9.76
N SER A 391 1.04 11.88 -10.65
CA SER A 391 2.32 12.03 -11.37
C SER A 391 2.43 13.35 -12.15
N ALA A 392 1.32 13.86 -12.72
CA ALA A 392 1.29 15.15 -13.37
C ALA A 392 1.58 16.31 -12.39
N LEU A 393 1.05 16.24 -11.17
CA LEU A 393 1.26 17.24 -10.10
C LEU A 393 2.67 17.16 -9.54
N VAL A 394 3.18 15.95 -9.30
CA VAL A 394 4.59 15.73 -8.89
C VAL A 394 5.54 16.30 -9.95
N TRP A 395 5.26 16.04 -11.24
CA TRP A 395 6.05 16.63 -12.33
C TRP A 395 5.98 18.15 -12.33
N SER A 396 4.78 18.74 -12.18
CA SER A 396 4.62 20.20 -12.12
C SER A 396 5.38 20.82 -10.95
N ALA A 397 5.31 20.23 -9.76
CA ALA A 397 6.07 20.68 -8.59
C ALA A 397 7.58 20.62 -8.84
N LEU A 398 8.10 19.51 -9.38
CA LEU A 398 9.52 19.34 -9.71
C LEU A 398 9.97 20.24 -10.87
N HIS A 399 9.09 20.55 -11.82
CA HIS A 399 9.36 21.47 -12.90
C HIS A 399 9.52 22.90 -12.36
N LEU A 400 8.58 23.35 -11.53
CA LEU A 400 8.65 24.66 -10.86
C LEU A 400 9.88 24.75 -9.92
N ALA A 401 10.22 23.65 -9.23
CA ALA A 401 11.39 23.56 -8.36
C ALA A 401 12.71 23.89 -9.09
N LYS A 402 12.80 23.74 -10.41
CA LYS A 402 14.00 24.09 -11.20
C LYS A 402 14.31 25.59 -11.19
N SER A 403 13.31 26.43 -10.90
CA SER A 403 13.49 27.88 -10.80
C SER A 403 14.07 28.33 -9.45
N PHE A 404 14.26 27.41 -8.49
CA PHE A 404 14.91 27.69 -7.21
C PHE A 404 16.41 27.49 -7.30
N GLN A 405 17.17 28.26 -6.53
CA GLN A 405 18.60 28.00 -6.31
C GLN A 405 18.78 26.74 -5.48
N ARG A 406 17.97 26.61 -4.40
CA ARG A 406 17.97 25.45 -3.52
C ARG A 406 16.54 25.18 -3.04
N ILE A 407 16.08 23.94 -3.21
CA ILE A 407 14.79 23.50 -2.71
C ILE A 407 14.87 22.06 -2.21
N SER A 408 14.20 21.77 -1.09
CA SER A 408 14.02 20.42 -0.58
C SER A 408 12.59 20.18 -0.14
N PHE A 409 12.21 18.91 -0.08
CA PHE A 409 10.88 18.46 0.36
C PHE A 409 11.02 17.64 1.64
N ALA A 410 10.28 17.98 2.68
CA ALA A 410 10.36 17.35 3.99
C ALA A 410 8.98 16.87 4.46
N PHE A 411 8.98 15.77 5.21
CA PHE A 411 7.79 15.29 5.89
C PHE A 411 7.79 15.80 7.33
N VAL A 412 6.64 16.24 7.80
CA VAL A 412 6.37 16.54 9.21
C VAL A 412 5.11 15.81 9.65
N ALA A 413 5.04 15.35 10.89
CA ALA A 413 3.78 14.82 11.41
C ALA A 413 2.74 15.95 11.50
N ARG A 414 1.45 15.60 11.51
CA ARG A 414 0.36 16.57 11.47
C ARG A 414 0.41 17.59 12.61
N GLU A 415 0.91 17.19 13.77
CA GLU A 415 1.13 18.03 14.95
C GLU A 415 2.09 19.19 14.68
N GLY A 416 3.05 19.02 13.77
CA GLY A 416 3.97 20.06 13.33
C GLY A 416 3.49 20.87 12.12
N ASN A 417 2.28 20.61 11.60
CA ASN A 417 1.72 21.28 10.41
C ASN A 417 0.37 21.96 10.67
N ILE A 418 0.00 22.17 11.94
CA ILE A 418 -1.34 22.63 12.35
C ILE A 418 -1.68 24.00 11.73
N ALA A 419 -0.72 24.91 11.59
CA ALA A 419 -0.96 26.23 11.01
C ALA A 419 -1.40 26.16 9.53
N ALA A 420 -0.73 25.34 8.72
CA ALA A 420 -1.15 25.11 7.33
C ALA A 420 -2.49 24.36 7.25
N HIS A 421 -2.72 23.42 8.18
CA HIS A 421 -3.99 22.70 8.28
C HIS A 421 -5.17 23.61 8.58
N GLU A 422 -5.00 24.57 9.49
CA GLU A 422 -6.03 25.55 9.81
C GLU A 422 -6.26 26.50 8.63
N LEU A 423 -5.18 26.90 7.94
CA LEU A 423 -5.29 27.74 6.75
C LEU A 423 -6.07 27.05 5.63
N ALA A 424 -5.88 25.74 5.43
CA ALA A 424 -6.65 24.92 4.48
C ALA A 424 -8.14 24.79 4.84
N ARG A 425 -8.56 25.20 6.04
CA ARG A 425 -9.97 25.25 6.47
C ARG A 425 -10.61 26.62 6.29
N THR A 426 -9.84 27.62 5.88
CA THR A 426 -10.33 28.98 5.68
C THR A 426 -11.44 28.99 4.62
N PRO A 427 -12.68 29.39 4.98
CA PRO A 427 -13.78 29.41 4.03
C PRO A 427 -13.58 30.52 3.00
N LEU A 428 -13.70 30.16 1.73
CA LEU A 428 -13.62 31.08 0.60
C LEU A 428 -15.03 31.25 0.03
N THR A 429 -15.69 32.35 0.39
CA THR A 429 -17.11 32.63 0.08
C THR A 429 -17.32 33.20 -1.32
N SER A 430 -16.36 33.95 -1.87
CA SER A 430 -16.51 34.65 -3.17
C SER A 430 -15.27 34.57 -4.08
N ALA A 431 -14.08 34.37 -3.52
CA ALA A 431 -12.83 34.29 -4.27
C ALA A 431 -12.39 32.82 -4.48
N SER A 432 -11.75 32.53 -5.61
CA SER A 432 -11.10 31.23 -5.84
C SER A 432 -9.82 31.06 -5.03
N GLU A 433 -9.17 32.16 -4.67
CA GLU A 433 -7.99 32.18 -3.80
C GLU A 433 -7.85 33.53 -3.09
N ILE A 434 -7.17 33.51 -1.94
CA ILE A 434 -6.72 34.69 -1.20
C ILE A 434 -5.25 34.49 -0.86
N VAL A 435 -4.45 35.54 -1.05
CA VAL A 435 -3.03 35.59 -0.70
C VAL A 435 -2.83 36.74 0.28
N TRP A 436 -2.07 36.46 1.33
CA TRP A 436 -1.64 37.43 2.33
C TRP A 436 -0.12 37.56 2.27
N VAL A 437 0.38 38.78 2.43
CA VAL A 437 1.82 39.11 2.42
C VAL A 437 2.18 39.64 3.80
N GLU A 438 3.15 39.01 4.46
CA GLU A 438 3.57 39.34 5.84
C GLU A 438 2.46 39.22 6.92
N GLU A 439 1.31 38.65 6.58
CA GLU A 439 0.16 38.46 7.48
C GLU A 439 -0.55 37.13 7.19
N ALA A 440 -1.45 36.72 8.07
CA ALA A 440 -2.35 35.56 7.87
C ALA A 440 -3.67 35.75 8.64
N PRO A 441 -4.68 34.88 8.44
CA PRO A 441 -5.85 34.89 9.32
C PRO A 441 -5.45 34.75 10.80
N ALA A 442 -6.12 35.48 11.70
CA ALA A 442 -5.75 35.54 13.11
C ALA A 442 -5.63 34.16 13.81
N SER A 443 -6.42 33.17 13.40
CA SER A 443 -6.30 31.79 13.90
C SER A 443 -4.96 31.14 13.52
N VAL A 444 -4.47 31.41 12.31
CA VAL A 444 -3.18 30.91 11.79
C VAL A 444 -2.01 31.67 12.40
N GLU A 445 -2.13 32.98 12.59
CA GLU A 445 -1.11 33.79 13.29
C GLU A 445 -0.91 33.33 14.73
N ALA A 446 -2.01 33.03 15.44
CA ALA A 446 -1.94 32.50 16.81
C ALA A 446 -1.19 31.15 16.86
N LEU A 447 -1.43 30.26 15.89
CA LEU A 447 -0.73 28.97 15.79
C LEU A 447 0.75 29.15 15.45
N ALA A 448 1.07 30.03 14.49
CA ALA A 448 2.46 30.34 14.15
C ALA A 448 3.23 30.94 15.33
N ALA A 449 2.58 31.78 16.15
CA ALA A 449 3.17 32.33 17.37
C ALA A 449 3.44 31.25 18.43
N VAL A 450 2.58 30.23 18.54
CA VAL A 450 2.82 29.07 19.42
C VAL A 450 4.03 28.26 18.96
N ASP A 451 4.15 28.00 17.65
CA ASP A 451 5.32 27.31 17.08
C ASP A 451 6.62 28.08 17.38
N ARG A 452 6.61 29.42 17.25
CA ARG A 452 7.78 30.27 17.53
C ARG A 452 8.25 30.18 18.98
N ARG A 453 7.32 30.21 19.95
CA ARG A 453 7.64 30.15 21.39
C ARG A 453 8.34 28.87 21.84
N HIS A 454 8.24 27.78 21.07
CA HIS A 454 8.92 26.53 21.40
C HIS A 454 10.44 26.59 21.17
N PHE A 455 10.92 27.51 20.32
CA PHE A 455 12.34 27.65 19.98
C PHE A 455 12.95 28.99 20.40
N ASP A 456 12.10 29.99 20.66
CA ASP A 456 12.46 31.29 21.24
C ASP A 456 11.51 31.58 22.42
N PRO A 457 11.70 30.91 23.58
CA PRO A 457 10.87 31.14 24.77
C PRO A 457 11.10 32.57 25.32
N PRO A 458 10.05 33.21 25.87
CA PRO A 458 10.08 34.61 26.31
C PRO A 458 11.07 34.88 27.46
#